data_AF-A0A917H6N1-F1
#
_entry.id   AF-A0A917H6N1-F1
#
_cell.length_a   1.000
_cell.length_b   1.000
_cell.length_c   1.000
_cell.angle_alpha   90.00
_cell.angle_beta   90.00
_cell.angle_gamma   90.00
#
_symmetry.space_group_name_H-M   'P 1'
#
loop_
_entity.id
_entity.type
_entity.pdbx_description
1 polymer ?
#
loop_
_entity_poly.entity_id
_entity_poly.type
_entity_poly.pdbx_seq_one_letter_code
_entity_poly.pdbx_strand_id
1 'polypeptide(L)'
;MANILGGIPINKEEILSKSRKENKDRDLFKIEVQVSAGNIGSFAATLLATLFFVTQSVIGDGFDFGLYAIILSISAAGFIFKAIRLKRRRDIVLSIIYTLATLILSVVHIYKLIATYTDIG
;
A
#
# COMPACT_ATOMS: atom_id res chain seq x y z
N MET A 1 -42.93 -1.64 13.31
CA MET A 1 -42.84 -0.24 13.78
C MET A 1 -42.10 0.57 12.72
N ALA A 2 -42.83 1.22 11.80
CA ALA A 2 -42.24 2.08 10.77
C ALA A 2 -41.91 3.44 11.39
N ASN A 3 -40.66 3.87 11.30
CA ASN A 3 -40.23 5.15 11.88
C ASN A 3 -40.60 6.29 10.90
N ILE A 4 -41.44 7.21 11.35
CA ILE A 4 -42.01 8.28 10.54
C ILE A 4 -41.12 9.52 10.68
N LEU A 5 -40.32 9.82 9.66
CA LEU A 5 -39.80 11.16 9.41
C LEU A 5 -40.69 11.81 8.34
N GLY A 6 -41.67 12.60 8.77
CA GLY A 6 -42.43 13.49 7.87
C GLY A 6 -43.53 12.83 7.02
N GLY A 7 -44.17 11.75 7.47
CA GLY A 7 -45.41 11.24 6.88
C GLY A 7 -45.27 10.36 5.62
N ILE A 8 -44.05 10.01 5.20
CA ILE A 8 -43.82 9.05 4.11
C ILE A 8 -43.41 7.70 4.75
N PRO A 9 -44.11 6.59 4.49
CA PRO A 9 -43.70 5.28 4.98
C PRO A 9 -42.37 4.92 4.30
N ILE A 10 -41.27 4.99 5.06
CA ILE A 10 -39.95 4.69 4.56
C ILE A 10 -39.86 3.18 4.28
N ASN A 11 -39.96 2.80 3.00
CA ASN A 11 -39.82 1.43 2.55
C ASN A 11 -38.32 1.09 2.41
N LYS A 12 -37.88 -0.03 3.00
CA LYS A 12 -36.48 -0.48 2.98
C LYS A 12 -35.91 -0.53 1.55
N GLU A 13 -36.71 -0.99 0.59
CA GLU A 13 -36.32 -1.07 -0.82
C GLU A 13 -36.13 0.31 -1.48
N GLU A 14 -36.91 1.32 -1.07
CA GLU A 14 -36.75 2.69 -1.57
C GLU A 14 -35.44 3.32 -1.04
N ILE A 15 -35.09 3.09 0.23
CA ILE A 15 -33.80 3.53 0.78
C ILE A 15 -32.64 2.83 0.06
N LEU A 16 -32.72 1.50 -0.10
CA LEU A 16 -31.65 0.72 -0.72
C LEU A 16 -31.47 1.09 -2.20
N SER A 17 -32.55 1.33 -2.95
CA SER A 17 -32.47 1.76 -4.34
C SER A 17 -31.92 3.19 -4.48
N LYS A 18 -32.31 4.13 -3.62
CA LYS A 18 -31.69 5.47 -3.56
C LYS A 18 -30.20 5.38 -3.19
N SER A 19 -29.85 4.60 -2.18
CA SER A 19 -28.46 4.38 -1.75
C SER A 19 -27.60 3.75 -2.86
N ARG A 20 -28.11 2.72 -3.55
CA ARG A 20 -27.44 2.10 -4.71
C ARG A 20 -27.26 3.09 -5.86
N LYS A 21 -28.28 3.89 -6.17
CA LYS A 21 -28.23 4.91 -7.22
C LYS A 21 -27.23 6.02 -6.91
N GLU A 22 -27.21 6.50 -5.66
CA GLU A 22 -26.24 7.50 -5.19
C GLU A 22 -24.80 6.96 -5.21
N ASN A 23 -24.63 5.70 -4.82
CA ASN A 23 -23.34 5.04 -4.70
C ASN A 23 -22.90 4.33 -6.00
N LYS A 24 -23.67 4.49 -7.09
CA LYS A 24 -23.42 3.85 -8.41
C LYS A 24 -23.19 2.34 -8.30
N ASP A 25 -24.00 1.66 -7.48
CA ASP A 25 -23.89 0.23 -7.17
C ASP A 25 -22.52 -0.21 -6.62
N ARG A 26 -21.69 0.72 -6.15
CA ARG A 26 -20.43 0.39 -5.48
C ARG A 26 -20.72 -0.07 -4.06
N ASP A 27 -20.37 -1.30 -3.76
CA ASP A 27 -20.43 -1.80 -2.39
C ASP A 27 -19.23 -1.22 -1.60
N LEU A 28 -19.47 -0.14 -0.86
CA LEU A 28 -18.46 0.54 -0.05
C LEU A 28 -17.81 -0.39 0.96
N PHE A 29 -18.60 -1.30 1.55
CA PHE A 29 -18.09 -2.28 2.51
C PHE A 29 -17.10 -3.23 1.85
N LYS A 30 -17.40 -3.75 0.65
CA LYS A 30 -16.43 -4.57 -0.10
C LYS A 30 -15.15 -3.82 -0.44
N ILE A 31 -15.24 -2.54 -0.82
CA ILE A 31 -14.06 -1.70 -1.11
C ILE A 31 -13.21 -1.53 0.15
N GLU A 32 -13.84 -1.22 1.29
CA GLU A 32 -13.15 -1.05 2.57
C GLU A 32 -12.47 -2.35 3.03
N VAL A 33 -13.16 -3.48 2.93
CA VAL A 33 -12.59 -4.81 3.22
C VAL A 33 -11.38 -5.08 2.33
N GLN A 34 -11.46 -4.79 1.03
CA GLN A 34 -10.34 -4.99 0.10
C GLN A 34 -9.14 -4.10 0.44
N VAL A 35 -9.37 -2.83 0.79
CA VAL A 35 -8.31 -1.89 1.20
C VAL A 35 -7.69 -2.36 2.52
N SER A 36 -8.50 -2.79 3.49
CA SER A 36 -8.03 -3.31 4.77
C SER A 36 -7.18 -4.57 4.60
N ALA A 37 -7.62 -5.51 3.76
CA ALA A 37 -6.85 -6.70 3.41
C ALA A 37 -5.49 -6.33 2.78
N GLY A 38 -5.45 -5.34 1.90
CA GLY A 38 -4.21 -4.81 1.34
C GLY A 38 -3.27 -4.22 2.40
N ASN A 39 -3.82 -3.46 3.35
CA ASN A 39 -3.04 -2.89 4.45
C ASN A 39 -2.47 -3.98 5.38
N ILE A 40 -3.28 -4.98 5.73
CA ILE A 40 -2.83 -6.13 6.55
C ILE A 40 -1.75 -6.93 5.81
N GLY A 41 -1.92 -7.16 4.51
CA GLY A 41 -0.91 -7.83 3.67
C GLY A 41 0.40 -7.04 3.64
N SER A 42 0.34 -5.73 3.45
CA SER A 42 1.53 -4.85 3.49
C SER A 42 2.23 -4.89 4.85
N PHE A 43 1.46 -4.93 5.95
CA PHE A 43 2.02 -5.04 7.30
C PHE A 43 2.72 -6.39 7.51
N ALA A 44 2.07 -7.49 7.10
CA ALA A 44 2.66 -8.83 7.18
C ALA A 44 3.96 -8.93 6.35
N ALA A 45 3.99 -8.37 5.14
CA ALA A 45 5.18 -8.32 4.30
C ALA A 45 6.31 -7.53 4.98
N THR A 46 5.99 -6.39 5.60
CA THR A 46 6.96 -5.55 6.32
C THR A 46 7.54 -6.28 7.53
N LEU A 47 6.71 -7.02 8.28
CA LEU A 47 7.16 -7.84 9.40
C LEU A 47 8.12 -8.95 8.95
N LEU A 48 7.74 -9.71 7.91
CA LEU A 48 8.59 -10.77 7.37
C LEU A 48 9.91 -10.23 6.85
N ALA A 49 9.88 -9.10 6.14
CA ALA A 49 11.09 -8.50 5.62
C ALA A 49 12.01 -7.96 6.74
N THR A 50 11.43 -7.44 7.83
CA THR A 50 12.20 -7.05 9.03
C THR A 50 12.86 -8.27 9.66
N LEU A 51 12.14 -9.39 9.76
CA LEU A 51 12.69 -10.64 10.28
C LEU A 51 13.85 -11.13 9.42
N PHE A 52 13.68 -11.18 8.10
CA PHE A 52 14.75 -11.59 7.17
C PHE A 52 15.97 -10.68 7.26
N PHE A 53 15.75 -9.38 7.38
CA PHE A 53 16.85 -8.44 7.58
C PHE A 53 17.65 -8.71 8.86
N VAL A 54 16.96 -8.92 9.99
CA VAL A 54 17.63 -9.24 11.25
C VAL A 54 18.40 -10.55 11.12
N THR A 55 17.81 -11.57 10.50
CA THR A 55 18.46 -12.85 10.26
C THR A 55 19.70 -12.71 9.37
N GLN A 56 19.62 -12.00 8.25
CA GLN A 56 20.77 -11.73 7.36
C GLN A 56 21.88 -10.95 8.07
N SER A 57 21.50 -9.96 8.88
CA SER A 57 22.45 -9.15 9.65
C SER A 57 23.21 -9.97 10.69
N VAL A 58 22.55 -10.93 11.33
CA VAL A 58 23.19 -11.84 12.32
C VAL A 58 24.09 -12.88 11.64
N ILE A 59 23.69 -13.38 10.47
CA ILE A 59 24.45 -14.39 9.71
C ILE A 59 25.66 -13.79 8.98
N GLY A 60 25.68 -12.46 8.79
CA GLY A 60 26.81 -11.75 8.16
C GLY A 60 26.74 -11.71 6.63
N ASP A 61 25.60 -12.04 6.04
CA ASP A 61 25.39 -12.09 4.58
C ASP A 61 25.23 -10.69 3.93
N GLY A 62 25.35 -9.65 4.77
CA GLY A 62 25.28 -8.24 4.37
C GLY A 62 23.85 -7.71 4.18
N PHE A 63 23.76 -6.47 3.73
CA PHE A 63 22.48 -5.78 3.52
C PHE A 63 21.82 -6.24 2.21
N ASP A 64 20.59 -6.72 2.28
CA ASP A 64 19.79 -7.06 1.09
C ASP A 64 19.10 -5.80 0.53
N PHE A 65 19.82 -5.08 -0.33
CA PHE A 65 19.32 -3.88 -1.00
C PHE A 65 18.06 -4.14 -1.84
N GLY A 66 17.86 -5.37 -2.33
CA GLY A 66 16.71 -5.74 -3.14
C GLY A 66 15.44 -5.83 -2.29
N LEU A 67 15.52 -6.51 -1.16
CA LEU A 67 14.42 -6.62 -0.19
C LEU A 67 13.94 -5.23 0.27
N TYR A 68 14.87 -4.34 0.61
CA TYR A 68 14.52 -2.98 1.03
C TYR A 68 13.96 -2.11 -0.10
N ALA A 69 14.45 -2.26 -1.33
CA ALA A 69 13.87 -1.56 -2.47
C ALA A 69 12.38 -1.92 -2.62
N ILE A 70 12.03 -3.19 -2.45
CA ILE A 70 10.64 -3.67 -2.51
C ILE A 70 9.78 -3.05 -1.41
N ILE A 71 10.21 -3.10 -0.14
CA ILE A 71 9.43 -2.54 0.98
C ILE A 71 9.20 -1.04 0.80
N LEU A 72 10.25 -0.29 0.43
CA LEU A 72 10.13 1.15 0.21
C LEU A 72 9.24 1.45 -1.01
N SER A 73 9.21 0.58 -2.03
CA SER A 73 8.36 0.77 -3.20
C SER A 73 6.86 0.70 -2.87
N ILE A 74 6.48 -0.17 -1.92
CA ILE A 74 5.10 -0.29 -1.43
C ILE A 74 4.69 1.01 -0.72
N SER A 75 5.58 1.54 0.12
CA SER A 75 5.38 2.82 0.80
C SER A 75 5.30 3.98 -0.21
N ALA A 76 6.19 4.00 -1.19
CA ALA A 76 6.18 4.98 -2.27
C ALA A 76 4.84 4.97 -3.03
N ALA A 77 4.38 3.80 -3.47
CA ALA A 77 3.10 3.66 -4.17
C ALA A 77 1.92 4.17 -3.33
N GLY A 78 1.90 3.85 -2.02
CA GLY A 78 0.89 4.35 -1.09
C GLY A 78 0.89 5.87 -0.96
N PHE A 79 2.06 6.50 -0.82
CA PHE A 79 2.17 7.95 -0.74
C PHE A 79 1.91 8.65 -2.08
N ILE A 80 2.32 8.08 -3.22
CA ILE A 80 1.99 8.60 -4.56
C ILE A 80 0.47 8.65 -4.73
N PHE A 81 -0.22 7.56 -4.39
CA PHE A 81 -1.67 7.50 -4.51
C PHE A 81 -2.35 8.55 -3.61
N LYS A 82 -1.90 8.67 -2.35
CA LYS A 82 -2.37 9.71 -1.42
C LYS A 82 -2.06 11.13 -1.93
N ALA A 83 -0.87 11.36 -2.49
CA ALA A 83 -0.46 12.64 -3.04
C ALA A 83 -1.37 13.06 -4.21
N ILE A 84 -1.68 12.15 -5.13
CA ILE A 84 -2.57 12.41 -6.27
C ILE A 84 -4.00 12.72 -5.80
N ARG A 85 -4.51 11.95 -4.82
CA ARG A 85 -5.91 12.06 -4.36
C ARG A 85 -6.15 13.20 -3.38
N LEU A 86 -5.26 13.38 -2.40
CA LEU A 86 -5.43 14.31 -1.30
C LEU A 86 -4.68 15.63 -1.52
N LYS A 87 -3.69 15.66 -2.42
CA LYS A 87 -2.86 16.84 -2.74
C LYS A 87 -2.22 17.52 -1.53
N ARG A 88 -1.97 16.77 -0.46
CA ARG A 88 -1.33 17.29 0.76
C ARG A 88 0.18 17.36 0.56
N ARG A 89 0.81 18.45 0.99
CA ARG A 89 2.28 18.62 0.90
C ARG A 89 3.05 17.47 1.53
N ARG A 90 2.61 16.95 2.68
CA ARG A 90 3.26 15.82 3.36
C ARG A 90 3.32 14.57 2.49
N ASP A 91 2.19 14.21 1.87
CA ASP A 91 2.11 13.01 1.02
C ASP A 91 2.98 13.15 -0.23
N ILE A 92 3.03 14.35 -0.82
CA ILE A 92 3.87 14.67 -1.98
C ILE A 92 5.37 14.57 -1.63
N VAL A 93 5.77 15.14 -0.50
CA VAL A 93 7.17 15.09 -0.05
C VAL A 93 7.58 13.65 0.25
N LEU A 94 6.75 12.92 1.00
CA LEU A 94 7.01 11.52 1.31
C LEU A 94 7.04 10.64 0.06
N SER A 95 6.15 10.87 -0.92
CA SER A 95 6.18 10.11 -2.17
C SER A 95 7.51 10.28 -2.90
N ILE A 96 8.02 11.52 -2.99
CA ILE A 96 9.30 11.79 -3.66
C ILE A 96 10.45 11.10 -2.91
N ILE A 97 10.51 11.23 -1.58
CA ILE A 97 11.56 10.64 -0.76
C ILE A 97 11.58 9.12 -0.91
N TYR A 98 10.43 8.46 -0.74
CA TYR A 98 10.36 7.01 -0.84
C TYR A 98 10.65 6.51 -2.25
N THR A 99 10.18 7.20 -3.29
CA THR A 99 10.51 6.84 -4.68
C THR A 99 12.01 6.95 -4.97
N LEU A 100 12.66 8.04 -4.55
CA LEU A 100 14.10 8.19 -4.73
C LEU A 100 14.88 7.12 -3.98
N ALA A 101 14.50 6.83 -2.73
CA ALA A 101 15.12 5.78 -1.95
C ALA A 101 14.99 4.39 -2.60
N THR A 102 13.79 4.04 -3.09
CA THR A 102 13.57 2.81 -3.86
C THR A 102 14.48 2.74 -5.08
N LEU A 103 14.55 3.81 -5.88
CA LEU A 103 15.37 3.82 -7.10
C LEU A 103 16.86 3.63 -6.78
N ILE A 104 17.38 4.33 -5.78
CA ILE A 104 18.78 4.21 -5.36
C ILE A 104 19.08 2.78 -4.92
N LEU A 105 18.23 2.19 -4.07
CA LEU A 105 18.42 0.82 -3.60
C LEU A 105 18.31 -0.21 -4.73
N SER A 106 17.39 -0.02 -5.68
CA SER A 106 17.30 -0.88 -6.86
C SER A 106 18.57 -0.82 -7.72
N VAL A 107 19.11 0.38 -7.96
CA VAL A 107 20.36 0.54 -8.72
C VAL A 107 21.54 -0.13 -7.99
N VAL A 108 21.67 0.08 -6.68
CA VAL A 108 22.71 -0.55 -5.87
C VAL A 108 22.59 -2.07 -5.89
N HIS A 109 21.37 -2.61 -5.77
CA HIS A 109 21.13 -4.04 -5.84
C HIS A 109 21.54 -4.64 -7.19
N ILE A 110 21.12 -4.01 -8.30
CA ILE A 110 21.47 -4.46 -9.65
C ILE A 110 22.99 -4.38 -9.88
N TYR A 111 23.63 -3.29 -9.45
CA TYR A 111 25.08 -3.14 -9.56
C TYR A 111 25.82 -4.22 -8.77
N LYS A 112 25.44 -4.48 -7.52
CA LYS A 112 26.01 -5.55 -6.69
C LYS A 112 25.82 -6.90 -7.37
N LEU A 113 24.64 -7.17 -7.92
CA LEU A 113 24.35 -8.43 -8.61
C LEU A 113 25.28 -8.63 -9.82
N ILE A 114 25.41 -7.61 -10.68
CA ILE A 114 26.28 -7.66 -11.86
C ILE A 114 27.74 -7.86 -11.45
N ALA A 115 28.24 -7.07 -10.49
CA ALA A 115 29.62 -7.16 -10.02
C ALA A 115 29.96 -8.56 -9.50
N THR A 116 29.07 -9.15 -8.68
CA THR A 116 29.23 -10.51 -8.19
C THR A 116 29.28 -11.53 -9.34
N TYR A 117 28.43 -11.42 -10.36
CA TYR A 117 28.48 -12.35 -11.50
C TYR A 117 29.73 -12.18 -12.36
N THR A 118 30.26 -10.97 -12.50
CA THR A 118 31.47 -10.71 -13.28
C THR A 118 32.75 -11.12 -12.58
N ASP A 119 32.80 -11.11 -11.25
CA ASP A 119 33.96 -11.56 -10.48
C ASP A 119 34.08 -13.10 -10.39
N ILE A 120 32.97 -13.82 -10.62
CA ILE A 120 32.92 -15.29 -10.53
C ILE A 120 33.12 -15.95 -11.92
N GLY A 121 33.03 -15.18 -13.01
CA GLY A 121 33.21 -15.64 -14.40
C GLY A 121 34.63 -15.47 -14.92
#